data_AF-A0A6I9MWV6-F1
#
_entry.id   AF-A0A6I9MWV6-F1
#
_cell.length_a   1.000
_cell.length_b   1.000
_cell.length_c   1.000
_cell.angle_alpha   90.00
_cell.angle_beta   90.00
_cell.angle_gamma   90.00
#
_symmetry.space_group_name_H-M   'P 1'
#
loop_
_entity.id
_entity.type
_entity.pdbx_description
1 polymer ?
#
loop_
_entity_poly.entity_id
_entity_poly.type
_entity_poly.pdbx_seq_one_letter_code
_entity_poly.pdbx_strand_id
1 'polypeptide(L)'
;MDDHLEEHPNPSSLCTQLQDLKLTIDGLAKERDFYFGKLRDIEVLCQDSESENPIFNKIMDVLYSTEEGFAPPEDEDVDDGAQGDEEEF
;
A
#
# COMPACT_ATOMS: atom_id res chain seq x y z
N MET A 1 -0.34 53.00 1.38
CA MET A 1 0.66 52.16 0.72
C MET A 1 0.91 51.01 1.66
N ASP A 2 -0.02 50.07 1.70
CA ASP A 2 0.18 48.77 2.34
C ASP A 2 0.50 47.84 1.18
N ASP A 3 1.79 47.65 0.96
CA ASP A 3 2.31 46.65 0.05
C ASP A 3 2.18 45.32 0.79
N HIS A 4 1.09 44.59 0.54
CA HIS A 4 1.00 43.18 0.90
C HIS A 4 2.06 42.46 0.07
N LEU A 5 3.30 42.44 0.57
CA LEU A 5 4.27 41.43 0.19
C LEU A 5 3.61 40.09 0.52
N GLU A 6 3.12 39.40 -0.50
CA GLU A 6 2.86 37.97 -0.40
C GLU A 6 4.16 37.32 0.11
N GLU A 7 4.13 36.81 1.33
CA GLU A 7 5.21 36.00 1.88
C GLU A 7 5.31 34.74 1.00
N HIS A 8 6.14 34.82 -0.04
CA HIS A 8 6.47 33.64 -0.83
C HIS A 8 7.19 32.66 0.10
N PRO A 9 6.76 31.38 0.11
CA PRO A 9 7.33 30.39 1.02
C PRO A 9 8.84 30.30 0.80
N ASN A 10 9.61 30.41 1.89
CA ASN A 10 11.05 30.32 1.85
C ASN A 10 11.47 28.95 1.27
N PRO A 11 12.35 28.89 0.25
CA PRO A 11 12.82 27.63 -0.34
C PRO A 11 13.31 26.60 0.67
N SER A 12 13.89 27.04 1.79
CA SER A 12 14.30 26.12 2.87
C SER A 12 13.11 25.47 3.58
N SER A 13 12.03 26.21 3.81
CA SER A 13 10.80 25.69 4.40
C SER A 13 10.12 24.67 3.49
N LEU A 14 10.12 24.93 2.18
CA LEU A 14 9.58 23.99 1.20
C LEU A 14 10.40 22.69 1.14
N CYS A 15 11.73 22.79 1.18
CA CYS A 15 12.61 21.61 1.25
C CYS A 15 12.35 20.77 2.50
N THR A 16 12.15 21.40 3.66
CA THR A 16 11.80 20.68 4.90
C THR A 16 10.46 19.97 4.77
N GLN A 17 9.42 20.66 4.27
CA GLN A 17 8.10 20.04 4.05
C GLN A 17 8.17 18.84 3.09
N LEU A 18 8.98 18.93 2.03
CA LEU A 18 9.20 17.82 1.11
C LEU A 18 9.91 16.64 1.78
N GLN A 19 10.86 16.90 2.66
CA GLN A 19 11.55 15.85 3.41
C GLN A 19 10.60 15.16 4.40
N ASP A 20 9.81 15.93 5.15
CA ASP A 20 8.83 15.40 6.10
C ASP A 20 7.76 14.57 5.39
N LEU A 21 7.29 15.03 4.22
CA LEU A 21 6.34 14.30 3.39
C LEU A 21 6.93 12.98 2.89
N LYS A 22 8.19 12.97 2.43
CA LYS A 22 8.87 11.74 2.01
C LYS A 22 8.98 10.73 3.16
N LEU A 23 9.40 11.18 4.34
CA LEU A 23 9.46 10.32 5.53
C LEU A 23 8.09 9.76 5.91
N THR A 24 7.04 10.58 5.78
CA THR A 24 5.66 10.16 6.03
C THR A 24 5.22 9.09 5.03
N ILE A 25 5.47 9.30 3.74
CA ILE A 25 5.16 8.33 2.68
C ILE A 25 5.91 7.01 2.92
N ASP A 26 7.20 7.07 3.24
CA ASP A 26 8.01 5.88 3.52
C ASP A 26 7.48 5.12 4.75
N GLY A 27 7.02 5.84 5.78
CA GLY A 27 6.37 5.26 6.95
C GLY A 27 5.06 4.56 6.58
N LEU A 28 4.19 5.26 5.84
CA LEU A 28 2.90 4.73 5.39
C LEU A 28 3.05 3.53 4.45
N ALA A 29 4.04 3.54 3.56
CA ALA A 29 4.34 2.41 2.67
C ALA A 29 4.74 1.16 3.46
N LYS A 30 5.59 1.32 4.48
CA LYS A 30 5.96 0.20 5.37
C LYS A 30 4.77 -0.34 6.15
N GLU A 31 3.91 0.54 6.66
CA GLU A 31 2.69 0.13 7.36
C GLU A 31 1.73 -0.61 6.42
N ARG A 32 1.50 -0.08 5.21
CA ARG A 32 0.71 -0.74 4.16
C ARG A 32 1.23 -2.15 3.87
N ASP A 33 2.53 -2.28 3.63
CA ASP A 33 3.15 -3.57 3.29
C ASP A 33 3.07 -4.55 4.48
N PHE A 34 3.24 -4.06 5.71
CA PHE A 34 3.08 -4.86 6.93
C PHE A 34 1.66 -5.40 7.10
N TYR A 35 0.64 -4.55 6.91
CA TYR A 35 -0.76 -4.98 7.00
C TYR A 35 -1.14 -5.92 5.86
N PHE A 36 -0.71 -5.62 4.63
CA PHE A 36 -0.96 -6.47 3.47
C PHE A 36 -0.33 -7.86 3.66
N GLY A 37 0.93 -7.94 4.10
CA GLY A 37 1.59 -9.21 4.39
C GLY A 37 0.83 -10.05 5.42
N LYS A 38 0.32 -9.43 6.50
CA LYS A 38 -0.52 -10.14 7.49
C LYS A 38 -1.83 -10.66 6.91
N LEU A 39 -2.50 -9.87 6.07
CA LEU A 39 -3.73 -10.30 5.42
C LEU A 39 -3.47 -11.48 4.48
N ARG A 40 -2.37 -11.44 3.73
CA ARG A 40 -1.95 -12.56 2.86
C ARG A 40 -1.61 -13.81 3.66
N ASP A 41 -0.87 -13.69 4.77
CA ASP A 41 -0.58 -14.84 5.65
C ASP A 41 -1.88 -15.46 6.18
N ILE A 42 -2.86 -14.65 6.60
CA ILE A 42 -4.17 -15.12 7.05
C ILE A 42 -4.94 -15.81 5.91
N GLU A 43 -4.89 -15.27 4.70
CA GLU A 43 -5.51 -15.86 3.51
C GLU A 43 -4.96 -17.27 3.23
N VAL A 44 -3.63 -17.42 3.21
CA VAL A 44 -2.97 -18.72 3.01
C VAL A 44 -3.38 -19.71 4.11
N LEU A 45 -3.40 -19.29 5.37
CA LEU A 45 -3.85 -20.13 6.48
C LEU A 45 -5.31 -20.60 6.34
N CYS A 46 -6.18 -19.77 5.76
CA CYS A 46 -7.58 -20.13 5.50
C CYS A 46 -7.68 -21.11 4.31
N GLN A 47 -6.88 -20.90 3.25
CA GLN A 47 -6.88 -21.72 2.03
C GLN A 47 -6.28 -23.13 2.26
N ASP A 48 -5.22 -23.23 3.06
CA ASP A 48 -4.55 -24.52 3.36
C ASP A 48 -5.38 -25.42 4.28
N SER A 49 -6.41 -24.87 4.92
CA SER A 49 -7.25 -25.63 5.83
C SER A 49 -8.27 -26.50 5.07
N GLU A 50 -8.02 -27.81 4.98
CA GLU A 50 -8.96 -28.79 4.41
C GLU A 50 -10.29 -28.90 5.20
N SER A 51 -10.34 -28.31 6.40
CA SER A 51 -11.53 -28.34 7.26
C SER A 51 -12.55 -27.30 6.80
N GLU A 52 -13.77 -27.74 6.47
CA GLU A 52 -14.96 -26.92 6.25
C GLU A 52 -15.41 -26.15 7.52
N ASN A 53 -14.52 -25.39 8.15
CA ASN A 53 -14.90 -24.52 9.25
C ASN A 53 -15.56 -23.27 8.65
N PRO A 54 -16.84 -23.02 8.94
CA PRO A 54 -17.57 -21.87 8.41
C PRO A 54 -16.97 -20.51 8.83
N ILE A 55 -16.07 -20.48 9.81
CA ILE A 55 -15.32 -19.28 10.19
C ILE A 55 -14.35 -18.86 9.08
N PHE A 56 -13.69 -19.80 8.38
CA PHE A 56 -12.73 -19.44 7.33
C PHE A 56 -13.43 -18.71 6.19
N ASN A 57 -14.63 -19.15 5.77
CA ASN A 57 -15.42 -18.43 4.77
C ASN A 57 -15.74 -16.99 5.19
N LYS A 58 -16.10 -16.77 6.45
CA LYS A 58 -16.34 -15.41 6.97
C LYS A 58 -15.09 -14.55 6.97
N ILE A 59 -13.92 -15.14 7.18
CA ILE A 59 -12.63 -14.42 7.09
C ILE A 59 -12.34 -14.07 5.64
N MET A 60 -12.53 -15.00 4.70
CA MET A 60 -12.38 -14.72 3.26
C MET A 60 -13.31 -13.61 2.78
N ASP A 61 -14.57 -13.59 3.25
CA ASP A 61 -15.52 -12.50 2.92
C ASP A 61 -15.01 -11.13 3.37
N VAL A 62 -14.34 -11.06 4.53
CA VAL A 62 -13.71 -9.81 5.01
C VAL A 62 -12.50 -9.46 4.16
N LEU A 63 -11.64 -10.43 3.85
CA LEU A 63 -10.42 -10.22 3.06
C LEU A 63 -10.71 -9.73 1.63
N TYR A 64 -11.80 -10.20 1.03
CA TYR A 64 -12.23 -9.79 -0.32
C TYR A 64 -13.26 -8.65 -0.33
N SER A 65 -13.63 -8.11 0.84
CA SER A 65 -14.51 -6.95 0.89
C SER A 65 -13.84 -5.73 0.26
N THR A 66 -14.56 -5.01 -0.59
CA THR A 66 -14.07 -3.80 -1.26
C THR A 66 -14.73 -2.57 -0.64
N GLU A 67 -13.92 -1.57 -0.28
CA GLU A 67 -14.38 -0.21 -0.02
C GLU A 67 -14.21 0.65 -1.29
N GLU A 68 -14.99 1.70 -1.46
CA GLU A 68 -14.89 2.62 -2.59
C GLU A 68 -13.47 3.22 -2.63
N GLY A 69 -12.68 2.86 -3.64
CA GLY A 69 -11.26 3.26 -3.78
C GLY A 69 -10.23 2.19 -3.37
N PHE A 70 -10.66 1.01 -2.92
CA PHE A 70 -9.80 -0.16 -2.62
C PHE A 70 -10.05 -1.37 -3.50
N ALA A 71 -11.03 -1.30 -4.42
CA ALA A 71 -11.19 -2.31 -5.45
C ALA A 71 -9.90 -2.36 -6.30
N PRO A 72 -9.30 -3.54 -6.53
CA PRO A 72 -8.28 -3.69 -7.55
C PRO A 72 -8.84 -3.12 -8.87
N PRO A 73 -8.04 -2.42 -9.69
CA PRO A 73 -8.44 -2.18 -11.07
C PRO A 73 -8.84 -3.54 -11.67
N GLU A 74 -10.02 -3.61 -12.29
CA GLU A 74 -10.53 -4.84 -12.90
C GLU A 74 -9.42 -5.46 -13.75
N ASP A 75 -9.08 -6.72 -13.46
CA ASP A 75 -7.94 -7.49 -13.96
C ASP A 75 -7.41 -7.01 -15.32
N GLU A 76 -6.43 -6.09 -15.30
CA GLU A 76 -5.47 -6.02 -16.40
C GLU A 76 -4.53 -7.20 -16.16
N ASP A 77 -4.64 -8.23 -17.00
CA ASP A 77 -3.80 -9.43 -17.04
C ASP A 77 -2.37 -9.14 -16.56
N VAL A 78 -2.09 -9.38 -15.28
CA VAL A 78 -0.74 -9.28 -14.74
C VAL A 78 -0.01 -10.53 -15.24
N ASP A 79 0.61 -10.39 -16.41
CA ASP A 79 1.62 -11.31 -16.91
C ASP A 79 2.62 -11.57 -15.78
N ASP A 80 2.66 -12.83 -15.34
CA ASP A 80 3.62 -13.41 -14.40
C ASP A 80 5.01 -13.37 -15.04
N GLY A 81 5.56 -12.16 -15.11
CA GLY A 81 6.90 -11.88 -15.60
C GLY A 81 7.90 -12.16 -14.50
N ALA A 82 8.23 -13.44 -14.33
CA ALA A 82 9.33 -13.93 -13.52
C ALA A 82 10.59 -13.03 -13.65
N GLN A 83 10.91 -12.26 -12.63
CA GLN A 83 12.26 -11.73 -12.44
C GLN A 83 13.07 -12.76 -11.65
N GLY A 84 13.44 -13.83 -12.35
CA GLY A 84 14.63 -14.60 -12.02
C GLY A 84 15.88 -13.81 -12.42
N ASP A 85 16.94 -14.01 -11.63
CA ASP A 85 18.27 -13.42 -11.70
C ASP A 85 18.87 -13.17 -13.10
N GLU A 86 19.80 -12.21 -13.13
CA GLU A 86 21.07 -12.12 -13.90
C GLU A 86 21.25 -10.65 -14.39
N GLU A 87 22.39 -9.96 -14.35
CA GLU A 87 23.75 -10.13 -13.85
C GLU A 87 24.41 -8.73 -13.99
N GLU A 88 25.54 -8.52 -13.29
CA GLU A 88 26.61 -7.52 -13.48
C GLU A 88 26.46 -6.37 -14.51
N PHE A 89 26.75 -5.13 -14.08
CA PHE A 89 27.90 -4.31 -14.54
C PHE A 89 28.18 -3.15 -13.58
#